data_AF-A0A7C3LYM1-F1
#
_entry.id   AF-A0A7C3LYM1-F1
#
_cell.length_a   1.000
_cell.length_b   1.000
_cell.length_c   1.000
_cell.angle_alpha   90.00
_cell.angle_beta   90.00
_cell.angle_gamma   90.00
#
_symmetry.space_group_name_H-M   'P 1'
#
loop_
_entity.id
_entity.type
_entity.pdbx_description
1 polymer ?
#
loop_
_entity_poly.entity_id
_entity_poly.type
_entity_poly.pdbx_seq_one_letter_code
_entity_poly.pdbx_strand_id
1 'polypeptide(L)'
;PLLGADAAKKYGESPEVVNAIQSHHGDVEPICLESILVAASDAISAARPGARRESMDAYIKRLEKLEGIANSFKGVEKSYAIQAGREIRIIVRQDEVSDEDLLVVSREIAKKIEAELKYPGQIKVTVIRENRIVEYAR
;
A
#
# COMPACT_ATOMS: atom_id res chain seq x y z
N PRO A 1 14.10 -4.30 -11.61
CA PRO A 1 14.85 -4.52 -12.86
C PRO A 1 15.83 -3.37 -13.20
N LEU A 2 15.34 -2.15 -13.49
CA LEU A 2 16.19 -1.04 -13.97
C LEU A 2 17.34 -0.64 -13.03
N LEU A 3 17.07 -0.41 -11.74
CA LEU A 3 18.11 0.00 -10.78
C LEU A 3 19.24 -1.03 -10.66
N GLY A 4 18.90 -2.33 -10.72
CA GLY A 4 19.88 -3.41 -10.68
C GLY A 4 20.70 -3.48 -11.98
N ALA A 5 20.05 -3.28 -13.12
CA ALA A 5 20.72 -3.26 -14.42
C ALA A 5 21.67 -2.07 -14.57
N ASP A 6 21.25 -0.89 -14.11
CA ASP A 6 22.09 0.32 -14.12
C ASP A 6 23.31 0.15 -13.21
N ALA A 7 23.14 -0.50 -12.05
CA ALA A 7 24.24 -0.86 -11.17
C ALA A 7 25.21 -1.83 -11.85
N ALA A 8 24.71 -2.95 -12.41
CA ALA A 8 25.53 -3.93 -13.12
C ALA A 8 26.33 -3.30 -14.27
N LYS A 9 25.66 -2.45 -15.08
CA LYS A 9 26.29 -1.70 -16.16
C LYS A 9 27.37 -0.75 -15.64
N LYS A 10 27.13 -0.05 -14.53
CA LYS A 10 28.11 0.86 -13.90
C LYS A 10 29.37 0.13 -13.44
N TYR A 11 29.26 -1.13 -13.02
CA TYR A 11 30.40 -1.95 -12.59
C TYR A 11 31.06 -2.75 -13.72
N GLY A 12 30.61 -2.59 -14.97
CA GLY A 12 31.25 -3.19 -16.13
C GLY A 12 30.83 -4.63 -16.43
N GLU A 13 29.66 -5.05 -15.95
CA GLU A 13 29.08 -6.35 -16.33
C GLU A 13 28.74 -6.41 -17.82
N SER A 14 28.72 -7.63 -18.36
CA SER A 14 28.49 -7.84 -19.79
C SER A 14 27.06 -7.46 -20.21
N PRO A 15 26.83 -7.12 -21.50
CA PRO A 15 25.49 -6.82 -22.00
C PRO A 15 24.46 -7.92 -21.75
N GLU A 16 24.88 -9.19 -21.80
CA GLU A 16 24.05 -10.37 -21.52
C GLU A 16 23.61 -10.41 -20.05
N VAL A 17 24.54 -10.15 -19.12
CA VAL A 17 24.24 -10.09 -17.68
C VAL A 17 23.29 -8.92 -17.38
N VAL A 18 23.56 -7.74 -17.97
CA VAL A 18 22.69 -6.57 -17.82
C VAL A 18 21.31 -6.86 -18.39
N ASN A 19 21.21 -7.49 -19.57
CA ASN A 19 19.95 -7.85 -20.19
C ASN A 19 19.16 -8.85 -19.33
N ALA A 20 19.80 -9.88 -18.77
CA ALA A 20 19.14 -10.83 -17.88
C ALA A 20 18.48 -10.13 -16.68
N ILE A 21 19.12 -9.10 -16.13
CA ILE A 21 18.54 -8.27 -15.05
C ILE A 21 17.42 -7.35 -15.56
N GLN A 22 17.47 -6.87 -16.80
CA GLN A 22 16.41 -6.02 -17.36
C GLN A 22 15.18 -6.83 -17.78
N SER A 23 15.38 -8.00 -18.39
CA SER A 23 14.34 -8.77 -19.06
C SER A 23 13.63 -9.78 -18.15
N HIS A 24 14.11 -10.05 -16.92
CA HIS A 24 13.52 -11.11 -16.08
C HIS A 24 12.04 -10.91 -15.70
N HIS A 25 11.52 -9.68 -15.81
CA HIS A 25 10.09 -9.37 -15.66
C HIS A 25 9.35 -9.18 -17.00
N GLY A 26 10.01 -9.34 -18.14
CA GLY A 26 9.46 -9.09 -19.47
C GLY A 26 9.44 -7.62 -19.89
N ASP A 27 10.17 -6.74 -19.18
CA ASP A 27 10.21 -5.29 -19.49
C ASP A 27 10.92 -4.99 -20.83
N VAL A 28 11.85 -5.86 -21.24
CA VAL A 28 12.59 -5.79 -22.50
C VAL A 28 12.80 -7.20 -23.05
N GLU A 29 13.07 -7.31 -24.35
CA GLU A 29 13.32 -8.58 -25.02
C GLU A 29 14.61 -9.25 -24.47
N PRO A 30 14.58 -10.55 -24.12
CA PRO A 30 15.79 -11.30 -23.79
C PRO A 30 16.68 -11.47 -25.03
N ILE A 31 17.97 -11.17 -24.91
CA ILE A 31 18.92 -11.24 -26.02
C ILE A 31 19.78 -12.52 -25.99
N CYS A 32 19.74 -13.28 -24.90
CA CYS A 32 20.50 -14.51 -24.71
C CYS A 32 19.71 -15.56 -23.91
N LEU A 33 20.23 -16.79 -23.88
CA LEU A 33 19.57 -17.92 -23.22
C LEU A 33 19.54 -17.74 -21.70
N GLU A 34 20.61 -17.16 -21.13
CA GLU A 34 20.73 -16.87 -19.71
C GLU A 34 19.60 -15.96 -19.23
N SER A 35 19.21 -14.96 -20.01
CA SER A 35 18.06 -14.09 -19.72
C SER A 35 16.76 -14.86 -19.54
N ILE A 36 16.53 -15.87 -20.38
CA ILE A 36 15.35 -16.75 -20.31
C ILE A 36 15.43 -17.64 -19.07
N LEU A 37 16.60 -18.21 -18.79
CA LEU A 37 16.82 -19.06 -17.60
C LEU A 37 16.66 -18.29 -16.30
N VAL A 38 17.13 -17.04 -16.24
CA VAL A 38 16.96 -16.14 -15.09
C VAL A 38 15.47 -15.81 -14.90
N ALA A 39 14.74 -15.48 -15.96
CA ALA A 39 13.30 -15.22 -15.88
C ALA A 39 12.51 -16.45 -15.38
N ALA A 40 12.83 -17.64 -15.89
CA ALA A 40 12.22 -18.89 -15.44
C ALA A 40 12.54 -19.16 -13.96
N SER A 41 13.78 -18.92 -13.55
CA SER A 41 14.22 -19.08 -12.16
C SER A 41 13.52 -18.12 -11.20
N ASP A 42 13.35 -16.85 -11.60
CA ASP A 42 12.58 -15.87 -10.84
C ASP A 42 11.13 -16.33 -10.63
N ALA A 43 10.46 -16.74 -11.72
CA ALA A 43 9.08 -17.22 -11.68
C ALA A 43 8.91 -18.44 -10.75
N ILE A 44 9.80 -19.43 -10.84
CA ILE A 44 9.78 -20.61 -9.97
C ILE A 44 10.02 -20.20 -8.52
N SER A 45 10.98 -19.30 -8.27
CA SER A 45 11.31 -18.86 -6.91
C SER A 45 10.15 -18.11 -6.25
N ALA A 46 9.42 -17.30 -7.02
CA ALA A 46 8.28 -16.51 -6.59
C ALA A 46 7.01 -17.34 -6.38
N ALA A 47 6.85 -18.44 -7.11
CA ALA A 47 5.71 -19.35 -6.99
C ALA A 47 5.75 -20.23 -5.73
N ARG A 48 6.88 -20.28 -5.01
CA ARG A 48 7.01 -21.11 -3.80
C ARG A 48 6.03 -20.66 -2.71
N PRO A 49 5.34 -21.59 -2.03
CA PRO A 49 4.49 -21.28 -0.89
C PRO A 49 5.28 -20.49 0.17
N GLY A 50 4.89 -19.23 0.40
CA GLY A 50 5.52 -18.38 1.39
C GLY A 50 6.60 -17.42 0.88
N ALA A 51 7.07 -17.54 -0.37
CA ALA A 51 8.09 -16.63 -0.93
C ALA A 51 7.67 -15.14 -0.92
N ARG A 52 6.36 -14.87 -0.87
CA ARG A 52 5.79 -13.52 -0.74
C ARG A 52 4.92 -13.36 0.51
N ARG A 53 4.89 -14.32 1.44
CA ARG A 53 4.03 -14.26 2.66
C ARG A 53 4.41 -13.10 3.57
N GLU A 54 5.71 -12.84 3.75
CA GLU A 54 6.17 -11.70 4.57
C GLU A 54 5.57 -10.37 4.11
N SER A 55 5.40 -10.17 2.80
CA SER A 55 4.77 -8.95 2.27
C SER A 55 3.28 -8.83 2.60
N MET A 56 2.55 -9.95 2.67
CA MET A 56 1.12 -9.93 2.95
C MET A 56 0.85 -9.61 4.42
N ASP A 57 1.57 -10.27 5.33
CA ASP A 57 1.43 -10.03 6.77
C ASP A 57 1.89 -8.61 7.14
N ALA A 58 3.00 -8.15 6.55
CA ALA A 58 3.45 -6.76 6.74
C ALA A 58 2.44 -5.75 6.16
N TYR A 59 1.82 -6.07 5.02
CA TYR A 59 0.77 -5.25 4.42
C TYR A 59 -0.49 -5.19 5.30
N ILE A 60 -0.97 -6.33 5.81
CA ILE A 60 -2.12 -6.39 6.72
C ILE A 60 -1.84 -5.59 7.98
N LYS A 61 -0.70 -5.84 8.66
CA LYS A 61 -0.30 -5.08 9.85
C LYS A 61 -0.20 -3.58 9.59
N ARG A 62 0.19 -3.18 8.38
CA ARG A 62 0.24 -1.77 8.00
C ARG A 62 -1.16 -1.16 7.87
N LEU A 63 -2.11 -1.88 7.25
CA LEU A 63 -3.50 -1.42 7.18
C LEU A 63 -4.12 -1.36 8.58
N GLU A 64 -3.92 -2.37 9.41
CA GLU A 64 -4.38 -2.40 10.80
C GLU A 64 -3.80 -1.25 11.61
N LYS A 65 -2.51 -0.90 11.40
CA LYS A 65 -1.90 0.26 12.06
C LYS A 65 -2.53 1.57 11.58
N LEU A 66 -2.80 1.71 10.28
CA LEU A 66 -3.44 2.89 9.70
C LEU A 66 -4.87 3.08 10.28
N GLU A 67 -5.65 2.01 10.33
CA GLU A 67 -6.99 2.01 10.95
C GLU A 67 -6.90 2.25 12.46
N GLY A 68 -5.94 1.64 13.14
CA GLY A 68 -5.70 1.82 14.57
C GLY A 68 -5.40 3.26 14.96
N ILE A 69 -4.63 3.99 14.14
CA ILE A 69 -4.37 5.42 14.35
C ILE A 69 -5.69 6.20 14.32
N ALA A 70 -6.54 5.98 13.31
CA ALA A 70 -7.82 6.67 13.20
C ALA A 70 -8.79 6.28 14.34
N ASN A 71 -8.87 4.98 14.67
CA ASN A 71 -9.71 4.48 15.75
C ASN A 71 -9.30 4.99 17.15
N SER A 72 -8.09 5.55 17.30
CA SER A 72 -7.63 6.17 18.55
C SER A 72 -8.26 7.54 18.83
N PHE A 73 -8.94 8.14 17.86
CA PHE A 73 -9.58 9.45 18.03
C PHE A 73 -10.99 9.31 18.59
N LYS A 74 -11.34 10.20 19.53
CA LYS A 74 -12.67 10.25 20.12
C LYS A 74 -13.72 10.55 19.04
N GLY A 75 -14.90 9.91 19.14
CA GLY A 75 -15.99 10.09 18.20
C GLY A 75 -15.83 9.30 16.89
N VAL A 76 -14.71 8.64 16.64
CA VAL A 76 -14.58 7.68 15.53
C VAL A 76 -15.32 6.39 15.87
N GLU A 77 -16.29 6.02 15.04
CA GLU A 77 -17.02 4.76 15.16
C GLU A 77 -16.28 3.62 14.47
N LYS A 78 -15.87 3.85 13.21
CA LYS A 78 -15.17 2.87 12.37
C LYS A 78 -14.20 3.56 11.42
N SER A 79 -13.13 2.87 11.03
CA SER A 79 -12.24 3.29 9.96
C SER A 79 -11.91 2.14 9.03
N TYR A 80 -11.63 2.47 7.77
CA TYR A 80 -11.34 1.53 6.71
C TYR A 80 -10.19 2.03 5.86
N ALA A 81 -9.11 1.28 5.79
CA ALA A 81 -8.03 1.51 4.84
C ALA A 81 -8.41 0.88 3.49
N ILE A 82 -8.58 1.71 2.46
CA ILE A 82 -8.97 1.29 1.11
C ILE A 82 -7.89 1.65 0.09
N GLN A 83 -8.03 1.17 -1.15
CA GLN A 83 -7.07 1.39 -2.24
C GLN A 83 -5.62 1.04 -1.84
N ALA A 84 -5.44 -0.14 -1.26
CA ALA A 84 -4.14 -0.58 -0.76
C ALA A 84 -3.48 0.35 0.26
N GLY A 85 -4.29 1.01 1.10
CA GLY A 85 -3.87 1.95 2.14
C GLY A 85 -3.52 3.35 1.63
N ARG A 86 -3.90 3.69 0.39
CA ARG A 86 -3.75 5.06 -0.15
C ARG A 86 -4.93 5.98 0.17
N GLU A 87 -6.02 5.42 0.69
CA GLU A 87 -7.13 6.19 1.25
C GLU A 87 -7.56 5.55 2.58
N ILE A 88 -7.88 6.37 3.56
CA ILE A 88 -8.56 5.96 4.78
C ILE A 88 -9.92 6.65 4.85
N ARG A 89 -10.96 5.87 5.07
CA ARG A 89 -12.33 6.35 5.26
C ARG A 89 -12.75 6.14 6.69
N ILE A 90 -13.22 7.20 7.33
CA ILE A 90 -13.48 7.26 8.76
C ILE A 90 -14.93 7.63 8.94
N ILE A 91 -15.67 6.81 9.68
CA ILE A 91 -17.06 7.05 10.05
C ILE A 91 -17.05 7.54 11.49
N VAL A 92 -17.64 8.71 11.72
CA VAL A 92 -17.77 9.30 13.05
C VAL A 92 -19.19 9.22 13.56
N ARG A 93 -19.33 9.19 14.88
CA ARG A 93 -20.59 9.23 15.60
C ARG A 93 -21.22 10.61 15.49
N GLN A 94 -22.46 10.65 14.99
CA GLN A 94 -23.18 11.90 14.73
C GLN A 94 -23.44 12.72 16.01
N ASP A 95 -23.64 12.05 17.13
CA ASP A 95 -23.95 12.62 18.45
C ASP A 95 -22.70 13.14 19.19
N GLU A 96 -21.50 12.70 18.80
CA GLU A 96 -20.24 13.10 19.45
C GLU A 96 -19.42 14.10 18.64
N VAL A 97 -19.65 14.23 17.32
CA VAL A 97 -18.81 15.03 16.42
C VAL A 97 -19.65 16.05 15.64
N SER A 98 -19.40 17.34 15.86
CA SER A 98 -20.07 18.43 15.14
C SER A 98 -19.48 18.64 13.73
N ASP A 99 -20.12 19.50 12.93
CA ASP A 99 -19.64 19.81 11.57
C ASP A 99 -18.29 20.56 11.60
N GLU A 100 -18.07 21.35 12.64
CA GLU A 100 -16.82 22.07 12.89
C GLU A 100 -15.71 21.09 13.30
N ASP A 101 -16.06 20.11 14.12
CA ASP A 101 -15.12 19.06 14.57
C ASP A 101 -14.65 18.18 13.41
N LEU A 102 -15.46 17.95 12.38
CA LEU A 102 -15.09 17.13 11.22
C LEU A 102 -13.79 17.61 10.55
N LEU A 103 -13.64 18.93 10.40
CA LEU A 103 -12.44 19.51 9.80
C LEU A 103 -11.22 19.30 10.70
N VAL A 104 -11.40 19.43 12.02
CA VAL A 104 -10.34 19.25 13.01
C VAL A 104 -9.91 17.79 13.05
N VAL A 105 -10.84 16.86 13.22
CA VAL A 105 -10.60 15.41 13.26
C VAL A 105 -9.88 14.95 12.00
N SER A 106 -10.34 15.37 10.82
CA SER A 106 -9.69 15.03 9.55
C SER A 106 -8.22 15.49 9.51
N ARG A 107 -7.95 16.74 9.91
CA ARG A 107 -6.59 17.30 9.92
C ARG A 107 -5.69 16.64 10.95
N GLU A 108 -6.19 16.35 12.15
CA GLU A 108 -5.42 15.72 13.20
C GLU A 108 -5.06 14.27 12.87
N ILE A 109 -6.01 13.53 12.30
CA ILE A 109 -5.77 12.16 11.83
C ILE A 109 -4.72 12.16 10.71
N ALA A 110 -4.84 13.06 9.72
CA ALA A 110 -3.85 13.19 8.65
C ALA A 110 -2.44 13.48 9.20
N LYS A 111 -2.31 14.42 10.15
CA LYS A 111 -1.04 14.74 10.80
C LYS A 111 -0.46 13.57 11.57
N LYS A 112 -1.29 12.83 12.31
CA LYS A 112 -0.83 11.67 13.10
C LYS A 112 -0.37 10.53 12.22
N ILE A 113 -1.07 10.28 11.11
CA ILE A 113 -0.66 9.31 10.08
C ILE A 113 0.70 9.72 9.49
N GLU A 114 0.88 10.98 9.12
CA GLU A 114 2.15 11.50 8.57
C GLU A 114 3.32 11.33 9.56
N ALA A 115 3.07 11.52 10.86
CA ALA A 115 4.09 11.37 11.89
C ALA A 115 4.46 9.90 12.20
N GLU A 116 3.48 8.99 12.23
CA GLU A 116 3.67 7.62 12.73
C GLU A 116 3.87 6.55 11.63
N LEU A 117 3.50 6.86 10.38
CA LEU A 117 3.59 5.94 9.25
C LEU A 117 4.49 6.52 8.16
N LYS A 118 5.63 5.85 7.95
CA LYS A 118 6.45 6.09 6.76
C LYS A 118 5.73 5.48 5.56
N TYR A 119 5.04 6.32 4.79
CA TYR A 119 4.31 5.89 3.60
C TYR A 119 4.85 6.58 2.34
N PRO A 120 5.18 5.84 1.28
CA PRO A 120 5.54 6.44 0.01
C PRO A 120 4.29 7.03 -0.65
N GLY A 121 4.28 8.35 -0.84
CA GLY A 121 3.17 9.08 -1.46
C GLY A 121 2.15 9.61 -0.47
N GLN A 122 1.04 10.11 -1.00
CA GLN A 122 -0.02 10.74 -0.20
C GLN A 122 -1.09 9.71 0.20
N ILE A 123 -1.60 9.84 1.42
CA ILE A 123 -2.79 9.11 1.89
C ILE A 123 -3.95 10.09 1.95
N LYS A 124 -5.03 9.78 1.25
CA LYS A 124 -6.26 10.57 1.30
C LYS A 124 -7.05 10.22 2.57
N VAL A 125 -7.40 11.23 3.37
CA VAL A 125 -8.23 11.07 4.57
C VAL A 125 -9.64 11.58 4.26
N THR A 126 -10.63 10.68 4.36
CA THR A 126 -12.04 11.01 4.17
C THR A 126 -12.79 10.75 5.47
N VAL A 127 -13.34 11.79 6.08
CA VAL A 127 -14.19 11.66 7.27
C VAL A 127 -15.65 11.83 6.85
N ILE A 128 -16.51 10.91 7.29
CA ILE A 128 -17.93 10.86 6.96
C ILE A 128 -18.70 10.84 8.27
N ARG A 129 -19.62 11.80 8.41
CA ARG A 129 -20.69 11.76 9.40
C ARG A 129 -21.98 11.50 8.65
N GLU A 130 -22.66 10.42 9.01
CA GLU A 130 -23.94 10.05 8.39
C GLU A 130 -25.02 9.86 9.45
N ASN A 131 -26.26 10.19 9.09
CA ASN A 131 -27.44 9.83 9.85
C ASN A 131 -28.18 8.73 9.09
N ARG A 132 -28.38 7.57 9.71
CA ARG A 132 -29.09 6.44 9.08
C ARG A 132 -30.46 6.27 9.70
N ILE A 133 -31.49 6.58 8.91
CA ILE A 133 -32.90 6.32 9.23
C ILE A 133 -33.36 5.19 8.33
N VAL A 134 -33.86 4.10 8.92
CA VAL A 134 -34.30 2.91 8.20
C VAL A 134 -35.77 2.65 8.55
N GLU A 135 -36.63 2.64 7.54
CA GLU A 135 -38.02 2.20 7.66
C GLU A 135 -38.28 0.99 6.76
N TYR A 136 -39.17 0.11 7.22
CA TYR A 136 -39.59 -1.06 6.48
C TYR A 136 -41.07 -0.91 6.13
N ALA A 137 -41.37 -0.89 4.83
CA ALA A 137 -42.73 -1.11 4.37
C ALA A 137 -43.05 -2.61 4.51
N ARG A 138 -44.22 -2.93 5.06
CA ARG A 138 -44.82 -4.26 4.97
C ARG A 138 -45.93 -4.26 3.93
#